data_AF-A0A931M2C1-F1
#
_entry.id   AF-A0A931M2C1-F1
#
_cell.length_a   1.000
_cell.length_b   1.000
_cell.length_c   1.000
_cell.angle_alpha   90.00
_cell.angle_beta   90.00
_cell.angle_gamma   90.00
#
_symmetry.space_group_name_H-M   'P 1'
#
loop_
_entity.id
_entity.type
_entity.pdbx_description
1 polymer ?
#
loop_
_entity_poly.entity_id
_entity_poly.type
_entity_poly.pdbx_seq_one_letter_code
_entity_poly.pdbx_strand_id
1 'polypeptide(L)'
;MNQEKKTTVHNKSANNIVPAEYKTVSANAAFDIERALPIHFIYAAKLGVDVESITNFKLFQTIDDWWGTPYRMGGSTKNGIDCSAFVNTLMLAVYAVNLPRTSREQYETVAKIDDADLSEGDLV
;
A
#
# COMPACT_ATOMS: atom_id res chain seq x y z
N MET A 1 -33.36 26.55 -17.21
CA MET A 1 -34.60 26.30 -16.46
C MET A 1 -35.10 24.91 -16.83
N ASN A 2 -34.91 23.93 -15.96
CA ASN A 2 -35.85 22.84 -15.70
C ASN A 2 -35.29 21.95 -14.57
N GLN A 3 -36.10 21.85 -13.53
CA GLN A 3 -35.85 21.18 -12.26
C GLN A 3 -36.21 19.69 -12.32
N GLU A 4 -35.48 18.93 -11.49
CA GLU A 4 -35.83 17.72 -10.73
C GLU A 4 -36.53 16.53 -11.41
N LYS A 5 -35.84 15.38 -11.41
CA LYS A 5 -36.41 14.11 -10.94
C LYS A 5 -35.43 13.37 -10.04
N LYS A 6 -35.73 13.40 -8.74
CA LYS A 6 -35.30 12.46 -7.70
C LYS A 6 -35.77 11.06 -8.09
N THR A 7 -34.91 10.04 -8.08
CA THR A 7 -35.37 8.64 -7.99
C THR A 7 -34.35 7.81 -7.22
N THR A 8 -34.79 7.41 -6.03
CA THR A 8 -34.23 6.41 -5.13
C THR A 8 -34.02 5.07 -5.85
N VAL A 9 -32.78 4.56 -5.86
CA VAL A 9 -32.54 3.16 -6.25
C VAL A 9 -32.35 2.34 -4.99
N HIS A 10 -33.27 1.40 -4.83
CA HIS A 10 -33.35 0.44 -3.76
C HIS A 10 -32.17 -0.54 -3.80
N ASN A 11 -31.58 -0.77 -2.63
CA ASN A 11 -30.63 -1.84 -2.37
C ASN A 11 -31.25 -3.21 -2.67
N LYS A 12 -30.53 -4.05 -3.41
CA LYS A 12 -30.73 -5.51 -3.40
C LYS A 12 -29.39 -6.23 -3.42
N SER A 13 -29.03 -6.70 -2.23
CA SER A 13 -28.27 -7.90 -1.87
C SER A 13 -27.40 -8.53 -2.96
N ALA A 14 -26.09 -8.30 -2.89
CA ALA A 14 -25.11 -9.31 -3.27
C ALA A 14 -24.59 -9.93 -1.96
N ASN A 15 -24.94 -11.20 -1.76
CA ASN A 15 -24.62 -11.97 -0.56
C ASN A 15 -23.11 -12.22 -0.47
N ASN A 16 -22.43 -11.45 0.37
CA ASN A 16 -21.12 -11.84 0.89
C ASN A 16 -21.36 -12.77 2.08
N ILE A 17 -21.16 -14.06 1.86
CA ILE A 17 -21.04 -15.05 2.94
C ILE A 17 -19.66 -14.81 3.57
N VAL A 18 -19.61 -13.87 4.50
CA VAL A 18 -18.52 -13.77 5.47
C VAL A 18 -18.98 -14.47 6.75
N PRO A 19 -18.21 -15.42 7.30
CA PRO A 19 -18.61 -16.12 8.52
C PRO A 19 -18.82 -15.12 9.66
N ALA A 20 -19.89 -15.35 10.41
CA ALA A 20 -20.33 -14.50 11.50
C ALA A 20 -19.35 -14.57 12.68
N GLU A 21 -18.32 -13.72 12.71
CA GLU A 21 -17.62 -13.33 13.94
C GLU A 21 -16.68 -12.12 13.71
N TYR A 22 -17.25 -10.94 13.52
CA TYR A 22 -16.50 -9.68 13.63
C TYR A 22 -17.22 -8.79 14.63
N LYS A 23 -17.12 -9.14 15.91
CA LYS A 23 -17.51 -8.24 17.01
C LYS A 23 -16.58 -7.03 16.98
N THR A 24 -17.17 -5.86 16.98
CA THR A 24 -16.49 -4.56 17.10
C THR A 24 -15.71 -4.52 18.41
N VAL A 25 -14.38 -4.47 18.35
CA VAL A 25 -13.53 -4.26 19.53
C VAL A 25 -12.77 -2.95 19.42
N SER A 26 -12.91 -2.21 20.52
CA SER A 26 -12.33 -0.93 20.96
C SER A 26 -10.98 -0.53 20.37
N ALA A 27 -10.82 0.79 20.18
CA ALA A 27 -9.68 1.51 19.61
C ALA A 27 -8.37 1.47 20.44
N ASN A 28 -8.10 0.40 21.19
CA ASN A 28 -6.87 0.14 21.95
C ASN A 28 -6.46 -1.34 21.94
N ALA A 29 -6.87 -2.11 20.92
CA ALA A 29 -6.40 -3.49 20.78
C ALA A 29 -4.95 -3.49 20.29
N ALA A 30 -4.01 -3.81 21.19
CA ALA A 30 -2.66 -4.22 20.83
C ALA A 30 -2.74 -5.24 19.67
N PHE A 31 -1.86 -5.08 18.70
CA PHE A 31 -1.76 -5.96 17.54
C PHE A 31 -1.75 -7.42 18.01
N ASP A 32 -2.80 -8.17 17.69
CA ASP A 32 -2.94 -9.56 18.12
C ASP A 32 -2.15 -10.44 17.14
N ILE A 33 -0.99 -10.93 17.58
CA ILE A 33 -0.10 -11.78 16.76
C ILE A 33 -0.87 -12.99 16.22
N GLU A 34 -1.87 -13.49 16.94
CA GLU A 34 -2.72 -14.61 16.52
C GLU A 34 -3.54 -14.31 15.26
N ARG A 35 -3.67 -13.03 14.90
CA ARG A 35 -4.33 -12.56 13.67
C ARG A 35 -3.34 -12.14 12.58
N ALA A 36 -2.04 -12.24 12.82
CA ALA A 36 -1.03 -11.85 11.86
C ALA A 36 -1.05 -12.78 10.64
N LEU A 37 -1.20 -12.18 9.47
CA LEU A 37 -1.05 -12.85 8.18
C LEU A 37 0.42 -13.25 7.91
N PRO A 38 0.69 -14.27 7.06
CA PRO A 38 2.06 -14.71 6.74
C PRO A 38 2.99 -13.59 6.28
N ILE A 39 2.45 -12.56 5.60
CA ILE A 39 3.23 -11.40 5.15
C ILE A 39 3.92 -10.68 6.31
N HIS A 40 3.27 -10.57 7.48
CA HIS A 40 3.86 -9.89 8.64
C HIS A 40 5.12 -10.62 9.08
N PHE A 41 5.07 -11.94 9.23
CA PHE A 41 6.22 -12.75 9.63
C PHE A 41 7.35 -12.72 8.58
N ILE A 42 6.99 -12.81 7.28
CA ILE A 42 7.98 -12.77 6.19
C ILE A 42 8.76 -11.45 6.21
N TYR A 43 8.06 -10.32 6.28
CA TYR A 43 8.71 -9.02 6.23
C TYR A 43 9.36 -8.63 7.56
N ALA A 44 8.79 -9.01 8.71
CA ALA A 44 9.44 -8.86 10.01
C ALA A 44 10.80 -9.58 10.03
N ALA A 45 10.84 -10.84 9.58
CA ALA A 45 12.07 -11.61 9.49
C ALA A 45 13.09 -11.01 8.50
N LYS A 46 12.62 -10.49 7.36
CA LYS A 46 13.48 -9.84 6.35
C LYS A 46 14.08 -8.52 6.85
N LEU A 47 13.32 -7.75 7.62
CA LEU A 47 13.71 -6.44 8.12
C LEU A 47 14.42 -6.52 9.48
N GLY A 48 14.35 -7.65 10.17
CA GLY A 48 14.93 -7.83 11.50
C GLY A 48 14.19 -7.03 12.58
N VAL A 49 12.86 -6.90 12.44
CA VAL A 49 11.99 -6.18 13.37
C VAL A 49 10.93 -7.10 13.95
N ASP A 50 10.27 -6.65 15.00
CA ASP A 50 9.15 -7.38 15.61
C ASP A 50 7.94 -7.42 14.65
N VAL A 51 7.15 -8.49 14.73
CA VAL A 51 6.01 -8.74 13.82
C VAL A 51 4.96 -7.62 13.91
N GLU A 52 4.78 -7.08 15.11
CA GLU A 52 3.88 -6.00 15.46
C GLU A 52 4.29 -4.66 14.83
N SER A 53 5.56 -4.53 14.42
CA SER A 53 6.05 -3.32 13.72
C SER A 53 5.61 -3.28 12.26
N ILE A 54 5.18 -4.41 11.68
CA ILE A 54 4.71 -4.51 10.30
C ILE A 54 3.25 -4.06 10.24
N THR A 55 3.03 -2.74 10.28
CA THR A 55 1.67 -2.17 10.37
C THR A 55 1.11 -1.80 8.99
N ASN A 56 1.97 -1.44 8.03
CA ASN A 56 1.57 -0.99 6.70
C ASN A 56 1.35 -2.14 5.73
N PHE A 57 0.29 -2.91 5.98
CA PHE A 57 -0.04 -4.09 5.18
C PHE A 57 -0.09 -3.82 3.67
N LYS A 58 -0.62 -2.66 3.25
CA LYS A 58 -0.77 -2.32 1.83
C LYS A 58 0.57 -2.10 1.15
N LEU A 59 1.53 -1.49 1.84
CA LEU A 59 2.90 -1.34 1.36
C LEU A 59 3.55 -2.70 1.13
N PHE A 60 3.57 -3.56 2.15
CA PHE A 60 4.20 -4.87 2.04
C PHE A 60 3.52 -5.76 1.00
N GLN A 61 2.19 -5.73 0.92
CA GLN A 61 1.45 -6.45 -0.12
C GLN A 61 1.86 -5.99 -1.53
N THR A 62 2.00 -4.66 -1.72
CA THR A 62 2.42 -4.11 -3.01
C THR A 62 3.85 -4.51 -3.35
N ILE A 63 4.76 -4.47 -2.37
CA ILE A 63 6.14 -4.95 -2.54
C ILE A 63 6.14 -6.44 -2.94
N ASP A 64 5.35 -7.26 -2.24
CA ASP A 64 5.24 -8.69 -2.48
C ASP A 64 4.73 -9.01 -3.88
N ASP A 65 3.69 -8.30 -4.34
CA ASP A 65 3.14 -8.45 -5.67
C ASP A 65 4.19 -8.21 -6.77
N TRP A 66 5.11 -7.27 -6.55
CA TRP A 66 6.18 -6.92 -7.50
C TRP A 66 7.48 -7.70 -7.27
N TRP A 67 7.57 -8.45 -6.18
CA TRP A 67 8.75 -9.23 -5.85
C TRP A 67 9.10 -10.21 -6.97
N GLY A 68 10.38 -10.24 -7.36
CA GLY A 68 10.87 -11.09 -8.44
C GLY A 68 10.64 -10.56 -9.86
N THR A 69 9.98 -9.39 -10.03
CA THR A 69 9.92 -8.74 -11.35
C THR A 69 11.33 -8.38 -11.81
N PRO A 70 11.76 -8.77 -13.03
CA PRO A 70 13.09 -8.42 -13.52
C PRO A 70 13.30 -6.91 -13.62
N TYR A 71 14.52 -6.45 -13.35
CA TYR A 71 14.87 -5.06 -13.62
C TYR A 71 14.96 -4.81 -15.13
N ARG A 72 14.35 -3.72 -15.61
CA ARG A 72 14.48 -3.27 -17.01
C ARG A 72 14.44 -1.75 -17.08
N MET A 73 15.52 -1.13 -17.54
CA MET A 73 15.57 0.31 -17.77
C MET A 73 14.43 0.77 -18.68
N GLY A 74 13.64 1.77 -18.26
CA GLY A 74 12.47 2.24 -18.97
C GLY A 74 11.22 1.36 -18.83
N GLY A 75 11.33 0.21 -18.16
CA GLY A 75 10.23 -0.73 -17.94
C GLY A 75 9.22 -0.24 -16.90
N SER A 76 7.97 -0.65 -17.08
CA SER A 76 6.83 -0.30 -16.19
C SER A 76 5.81 -1.44 -16.06
N THR A 77 6.24 -2.70 -16.27
CA THR A 77 5.33 -3.86 -16.30
C THR A 77 5.91 -5.03 -15.50
N LYS A 78 5.10 -6.06 -15.26
CA LYS A 78 5.54 -7.31 -14.61
C LYS A 78 6.58 -8.12 -15.42
N ASN A 79 6.82 -7.78 -16.69
CA ASN A 79 7.89 -8.37 -17.50
C ASN A 79 9.23 -7.62 -17.38
N GLY A 80 9.25 -6.51 -16.64
CA GLY A 80 10.40 -5.64 -16.54
C GLY A 80 10.01 -4.26 -16.02
N ILE A 81 10.62 -3.83 -14.92
CA ILE A 81 10.39 -2.51 -14.31
C ILE A 81 11.72 -1.85 -13.90
N ASP A 82 11.81 -0.53 -14.00
CA ASP A 82 12.93 0.23 -13.43
C ASP A 82 12.61 0.81 -12.05
N CYS A 83 13.63 1.39 -11.40
CA CYS A 83 13.51 1.96 -10.06
C CYS A 83 12.41 3.03 -9.97
N SER A 84 12.44 4.01 -10.86
CA SER A 84 11.50 5.12 -10.84
C SER A 84 10.05 4.72 -11.14
N ALA A 85 9.84 3.77 -12.06
CA ALA A 85 8.52 3.23 -12.35
C ALA A 85 7.98 2.39 -11.18
N PHE A 86 8.84 1.62 -10.51
CA PHE A 86 8.45 0.85 -9.34
C PHE A 86 8.03 1.77 -8.19
N VAL A 87 8.85 2.78 -7.88
CA VAL A 87 8.54 3.80 -6.88
C VAL A 87 7.23 4.51 -7.20
N ASN A 88 7.03 4.99 -8.44
CA ASN A 88 5.77 5.60 -8.85
C ASN A 88 4.57 4.65 -8.64
N THR A 89 4.70 3.39 -9.04
CA THR A 89 3.63 2.39 -8.90
C THR A 89 3.27 2.15 -7.43
N LEU A 90 4.28 2.01 -6.57
CA LEU A 90 4.11 1.78 -5.14
C LEU A 90 3.48 3.01 -4.47
N MET A 91 4.01 4.21 -4.72
CA MET A 91 3.50 5.45 -4.14
C MET A 91 2.06 5.74 -4.57
N LEU A 92 1.72 5.44 -5.81
CA LEU A 92 0.35 5.56 -6.31
C LEU A 92 -0.58 4.54 -5.65
N ALA A 93 -0.16 3.28 -5.51
CA ALA A 93 -1.01 2.21 -4.99
C ALA A 93 -1.22 2.27 -3.47
N VAL A 94 -0.22 2.75 -2.72
CA VAL A 94 -0.22 2.76 -1.25
C VAL A 94 -0.70 4.11 -0.72
N TYR A 95 -0.22 5.22 -1.30
CA TYR A 95 -0.42 6.57 -0.77
C TYR A 95 -1.24 7.49 -1.69
N ALA A 96 -1.69 6.99 -2.85
CA ALA A 96 -2.37 7.79 -3.88
C ALA A 96 -1.54 9.00 -4.36
N VAL A 97 -0.21 8.91 -4.27
CA VAL A 97 0.72 9.95 -4.73
C VAL A 97 1.22 9.59 -6.12
N ASN A 98 0.92 10.44 -7.11
CA ASN A 98 1.44 10.27 -8.45
C ASN A 98 2.75 11.03 -8.62
N LEU A 99 3.83 10.29 -8.89
CA LEU A 99 5.16 10.84 -9.06
C LEU A 99 5.54 10.98 -10.55
N PRO A 100 6.50 11.84 -10.90
CA PRO A 100 7.07 11.87 -12.24
C PRO A 100 7.69 10.53 -12.67
N ARG A 101 7.91 10.34 -13.97
CA ARG A 101 8.36 9.05 -14.52
C ARG A 101 9.82 8.76 -14.21
N THR A 102 10.68 9.77 -14.11
CA THR A 102 12.12 9.58 -13.93
C THR A 102 12.54 9.84 -12.49
N SER A 103 13.56 9.13 -12.00
CA SER A 103 14.06 9.30 -10.63
C SER A 103 14.57 10.72 -10.37
N ARG A 104 15.12 11.39 -11.39
CA ARG A 104 15.56 12.79 -11.29
C ARG A 104 14.40 13.72 -10.99
N GLU A 105 13.32 13.63 -11.77
CA GLU A 105 12.15 14.47 -11.56
C GLU A 105 11.46 14.15 -10.23
N GLN A 106 11.46 12.88 -9.82
CA GLN A 106 10.95 12.47 -8.50
C GLN A 106 11.71 13.18 -7.37
N TYR A 107 13.05 13.13 -7.41
CA TYR A 107 13.92 13.80 -6.45
C TYR A 107 13.69 15.32 -6.40
N GLU A 108 13.47 15.95 -7.55
CA GLU A 108 13.21 17.40 -7.64
C GLU A 108 11.82 17.82 -7.12
N THR A 109 10.87 16.88 -7.06
CA THR A 109 9.47 17.17 -6.68
C THR A 109 9.20 16.95 -5.19
N VAL A 110 10.00 16.13 -4.51
CA VAL A 110 9.82 15.80 -3.09
C VAL A 110 10.52 16.79 -2.16
N ALA A 111 10.00 16.90 -0.93
CA ALA A 111 10.68 17.64 0.12
C ALA A 111 11.89 16.83 0.63
N LYS A 112 12.99 17.54 0.95
CA LYS A 112 14.15 16.92 1.59
C LYS A 112 13.91 16.86 3.09
N ILE A 113 14.22 15.72 3.68
CA ILE A 113 14.15 15.46 5.12
C ILE A 113 15.53 15.00 5.59
N ASP A 114 15.84 15.28 6.85
CA ASP A 114 17.08 14.82 7.46
C ASP A 114 17.00 13.32 7.78
N ASP A 115 18.14 12.63 7.77
CA ASP A 115 18.19 11.17 8.01
C ASP A 115 17.59 10.78 9.37
N ALA A 116 17.64 11.68 10.35
CA ALA A 116 17.07 11.47 11.68
C ALA A 116 15.53 11.47 11.69
N ASP A 117 14.91 12.04 10.65
CA ASP A 117 13.46 12.18 10.50
C ASP A 117 12.88 11.18 9.48
N LEU A 118 13.71 10.26 8.95
CA LEU A 118 13.27 9.24 8.00
C LEU A 118 12.23 8.31 8.61
N SER A 119 11.20 8.04 7.82
CA SER A 119 10.08 7.19 8.17
C SER A 119 9.73 6.22 7.02
N GLU A 120 8.92 5.21 7.33
CA GLU A 120 8.48 4.24 6.34
C GLU A 120 7.70 4.94 5.21
N GLY A 121 8.15 4.74 3.96
CA GLY A 121 7.54 5.34 2.78
C GLY A 121 8.31 6.54 2.20
N ASP A 122 9.32 7.04 2.90
CA ASP A 122 10.22 8.06 2.37
C ASP A 122 11.11 7.51 1.25
N LEU A 123 11.50 8.39 0.32
CA LEU A 123 12.31 8.04 -0.84
C LEU A 123 13.80 8.33 -0.57
N VAL A 124 14.66 7.42 -1.03
CA VAL A 124 16.13 7.48 -0.89
C VAL A 124 16.85 7.46 -2.23
#